data_AF-T5ABQ5-F1
#
_entry.id   AF-T5ABQ5-F1
#
_cell.length_a   1.000
_cell.length_b   1.000
_cell.length_c   1.000
_cell.angle_alpha   90.00
_cell.angle_beta   90.00
_cell.angle_gamma   90.00
#
_symmetry.space_group_name_H-M   'P 1'
#
loop_
_entity.id
_entity.type
_entity.pdbx_description
1 polymer ?
#
loop_
_entity_poly.entity_id
_entity_poly.type
_entity_poly.pdbx_seq_one_letter_code
_entity_poly.pdbx_strand_id
1 'polypeptide(L)'
;MLVVEDVDFDDAAQQLRSAGFQDWAWSYGSLEPSFYQQDRLKENIYRRIVKNFANLDRISARFLFPPQQQKATAKVVLLPSSYAHVRVSSVPNDASSRHGNIIYPNAALLAQSFVQTLIREPAAGMWTSCLRMWAISYVYGELMLGDDVLDACDDEEAKRWFNERIRRFGEGIDRVTCTKRARNIP
;
A
#
# COMPACT_ATOMS: atom_id res chain seq x y z
N MET A 1 4.46 1.91 -4.45
CA MET A 1 5.33 1.46 -3.34
C MET A 1 6.03 0.19 -3.79
N LEU A 2 7.28 -0.02 -3.39
CA LEU A 2 8.08 -1.20 -3.71
C LEU A 2 8.35 -1.95 -2.41
N VAL A 3 8.14 -3.27 -2.43
CA VAL A 3 8.49 -4.13 -1.31
C VAL A 3 9.88 -4.71 -1.57
N VAL A 4 10.75 -4.62 -0.58
CA VAL A 4 12.12 -5.13 -0.62
C VAL A 4 12.29 -6.12 0.52
N GLU A 5 13.09 -7.17 0.32
CA GLU A 5 13.46 -8.06 1.44
C GLU A 5 14.07 -7.23 2.57
N ASP A 6 13.71 -7.54 3.82
CA ASP A 6 14.21 -6.80 4.99
C ASP A 6 15.74 -6.70 5.00
N VAL A 7 16.41 -7.78 4.55
CA VAL A 7 17.88 -7.88 4.52
C VAL A 7 18.52 -6.93 3.52
N ASP A 8 17.79 -6.60 2.45
CA ASP A 8 18.27 -5.79 1.32
C ASP A 8 17.76 -4.34 1.40
N PHE A 9 17.01 -4.00 2.45
CA PHE A 9 16.29 -2.71 2.53
C PHE A 9 17.24 -1.51 2.52
N ASP A 10 18.28 -1.54 3.36
CA ASP A 10 19.25 -0.45 3.48
C ASP A 10 20.09 -0.32 2.20
N ASP A 11 20.48 -1.44 1.61
CA ASP A 11 21.22 -1.49 0.35
C ASP A 11 20.38 -0.91 -0.81
N ALA A 12 19.09 -1.27 -0.90
CA ALA A 12 18.17 -0.73 -1.89
C ALA A 12 17.99 0.79 -1.71
N ALA A 13 17.84 1.26 -0.47
CA ALA A 13 17.77 2.70 -0.17
C ALA A 13 19.05 3.42 -0.60
N GLN A 14 20.22 2.84 -0.32
CA GLN A 14 21.52 3.41 -0.70
C GLN A 14 21.73 3.42 -2.22
N GLN A 15 21.26 2.39 -2.94
CA GLN A 15 21.30 2.35 -4.39
C GLN A 15 20.43 3.46 -5.01
N LEU A 16 19.23 3.70 -4.47
CA LEU A 16 18.40 4.83 -4.93
C LEU A 16 19.11 6.18 -4.74
N ARG A 17 19.72 6.42 -3.59
CA ARG A 17 20.51 7.65 -3.36
C ARG A 17 21.66 7.78 -4.36
N SER A 18 22.38 6.69 -4.60
CA SER A 18 23.49 6.64 -5.55
C SER A 18 23.04 6.89 -7.00
N ALA A 19 21.79 6.53 -7.32
CA ALA A 19 21.14 6.82 -8.60
C ALA A 19 20.53 8.24 -8.69
N GLY A 20 20.74 9.10 -7.69
CA GLY A 20 20.30 10.49 -7.69
C GLY A 20 18.88 10.73 -7.18
N PHE A 21 18.22 9.72 -6.60
CA PHE A 21 16.96 9.93 -5.89
C PHE A 21 17.20 10.72 -4.60
N GLN A 22 16.29 11.62 -4.26
CA GLN A 22 16.41 12.50 -3.09
C GLN A 22 15.54 11.98 -1.95
N ASP A 23 16.08 11.90 -0.74
CA ASP A 23 15.30 11.52 0.45
C ASP A 23 14.11 12.47 0.66
N TRP A 24 12.94 11.89 0.93
CA TRP A 24 11.72 12.61 1.26
C TRP A 24 11.40 12.46 2.75
N ALA A 25 11.77 13.47 3.53
CA ALA A 25 11.59 13.45 4.98
C ALA A 25 10.15 13.69 5.44
N TRP A 26 9.27 14.18 4.56
CA TRP A 26 7.89 14.50 4.90
C TRP A 26 6.99 13.26 4.88
N SER A 27 5.85 13.34 5.57
CA SER A 27 4.89 12.23 5.60
C SER A 27 4.50 11.73 4.19
N TYR A 28 4.25 10.43 4.04
CA TYR A 28 3.79 9.85 2.77
C TYR A 28 2.55 10.58 2.25
N GLY A 29 1.58 10.82 3.14
CA GLY A 29 0.33 11.49 2.80
C GLY A 29 0.43 13.00 2.62
N SER A 30 1.63 13.60 2.69
CA SER A 30 1.80 15.04 2.52
C SER A 30 1.95 15.44 1.05
N LEU A 31 1.65 16.70 0.76
CA LEU A 31 2.08 17.40 -0.44
C LEU A 31 3.49 17.98 -0.26
N GLU A 32 3.90 18.85 -1.19
CA GLU A 32 5.11 19.66 -1.11
C GLU A 32 5.16 20.52 0.17
N PRO A 33 6.33 20.66 0.82
CA PRO A 33 6.49 21.44 2.05
C PRO A 33 5.92 22.86 1.96
N SER A 34 6.13 23.51 0.81
CA SER A 34 5.69 24.88 0.52
C SER A 34 4.17 25.04 0.58
N PHE A 35 3.40 23.96 0.41
CA PHE A 35 1.95 24.01 0.54
C PHE A 35 1.50 24.28 1.99
N TYR A 36 2.24 23.75 2.97
CA TYR A 36 1.87 23.80 4.38
C TYR A 36 2.46 25.00 5.12
N GLN A 37 3.57 25.53 4.62
CA GLN A 37 4.21 26.71 5.17
C GLN A 37 3.30 27.93 4.90
N GLN A 38 3.20 28.85 5.85
CA GLN A 38 2.47 30.15 5.78
C GLN A 38 1.02 30.16 6.27
N ASP A 39 0.41 29.01 6.62
CA ASP A 39 -0.99 28.97 7.09
C ASP A 39 -1.17 27.99 8.24
N ARG A 40 -1.56 28.50 9.42
CA ARG A 40 -1.80 27.71 10.63
C ARG A 40 -2.84 26.61 10.42
N LEU A 41 -3.84 26.84 9.56
CA LEU A 41 -4.82 25.81 9.20
C LEU A 41 -4.13 24.66 8.45
N LYS A 42 -3.26 24.98 7.49
CA LYS A 42 -2.52 23.98 6.71
C LYS A 42 -1.49 23.24 7.55
N GLU A 43 -0.82 23.90 8.48
CA GLU A 43 0.04 23.25 9.46
C GLU A 43 -0.73 22.24 10.32
N ASN A 44 -1.94 22.60 10.77
CA ASN A 44 -2.80 21.68 11.52
C ASN A 44 -3.26 20.49 10.68
N ILE A 45 -3.52 20.70 9.37
CA ILE A 45 -3.79 19.61 8.43
C ILE A 45 -2.56 18.68 8.35
N TYR A 46 -1.36 19.24 8.20
CA TYR A 46 -0.13 18.44 8.15
C TYR A 46 0.08 17.59 9.42
N ARG A 47 -0.14 18.16 10.62
CA ARG A 47 -0.05 17.40 11.88
C ARG A 47 -1.00 16.20 11.91
N ARG A 48 -2.21 16.34 11.35
CA ARG A 48 -3.16 15.22 11.23
C ARG A 48 -2.68 14.17 10.23
N ILE A 49 -2.11 14.59 9.11
CA ILE A 49 -1.49 13.69 8.11
C ILE A 49 -0.39 12.87 8.77
N VAL A 50 0.58 13.53 9.43
CA VAL A 50 1.68 12.85 10.13
C VAL A 50 1.15 11.79 11.10
N LYS A 51 0.12 12.12 11.89
CA LYS A 51 -0.50 11.15 12.80
C LYS A 51 -1.12 9.96 12.08
N ASN A 52 -1.79 10.21 10.95
CA ASN A 52 -2.51 9.19 10.17
C ASN A 52 -1.60 8.22 9.38
N PHE A 53 -0.35 8.61 9.14
CA PHE A 53 0.64 7.82 8.40
C PHE A 53 1.89 7.50 9.24
N ALA A 54 1.88 7.79 10.55
CA ALA A 54 3.07 7.73 11.40
C ALA A 54 3.80 6.38 11.36
N ASN A 55 3.06 5.27 11.37
CA ASN A 55 3.68 3.95 11.32
C ASN A 55 4.33 3.68 9.97
N LEU A 56 3.60 3.91 8.87
CA LEU A 56 4.12 3.82 7.50
C LEU A 56 5.37 4.68 7.33
N ASP A 57 5.32 5.92 7.79
CA ASP A 57 6.41 6.89 7.68
C ASP A 57 7.66 6.45 8.46
N ARG A 58 7.48 5.73 9.57
CA ARG A 58 8.56 5.21 10.42
C ARG A 58 9.22 3.98 9.81
N ILE A 59 8.45 3.11 9.17
CA ILE A 59 8.93 1.81 8.64
C ILE A 59 9.40 1.89 7.19
N SER A 60 9.17 3.01 6.49
CA SER A 60 9.46 3.16 5.08
C SER A 60 10.56 4.18 4.80
N ALA A 61 11.30 3.92 3.72
CA ALA A 61 12.17 4.91 3.10
C ALA A 61 11.41 5.54 1.93
N ARG A 62 11.46 6.87 1.81
CA ARG A 62 10.68 7.63 0.83
C ARG A 62 11.60 8.52 0.04
N PHE A 63 11.39 8.61 -1.27
CA PHE A 63 12.25 9.34 -2.17
C PHE A 63 11.46 10.09 -3.24
N LEU A 64 12.04 11.20 -3.71
CA LEU A 64 11.68 11.87 -4.94
C LEU A 64 12.55 11.35 -6.09
N PHE A 65 11.97 11.35 -7.28
CA PHE A 65 12.72 11.10 -8.51
C PHE A 65 13.80 12.17 -8.72
N PRO A 66 14.90 11.84 -9.42
CA PRO A 66 15.91 12.82 -9.80
C PRO A 66 15.27 14.02 -10.52
N PRO A 67 15.72 15.27 -10.30
CA PRO A 67 15.08 16.48 -10.84
C PRO A 67 14.86 16.45 -12.36
N GLN A 68 15.77 15.82 -13.11
CA GLN A 68 15.67 15.70 -14.58
C GLN A 68 14.53 14.77 -15.02
N GLN A 69 14.04 13.90 -14.13
CA GLN A 69 13.00 12.90 -14.37
C GLN A 69 11.70 13.21 -13.63
N GLN A 70 11.66 14.29 -12.85
CA GLN A 70 10.54 14.66 -12.01
C GLN A 70 9.40 15.27 -12.85
N LYS A 71 8.63 14.41 -13.52
CA LYS A 71 7.46 14.80 -14.31
C LYS A 71 6.17 14.90 -13.49
N ALA A 72 6.17 14.38 -12.27
CA ALA A 72 5.02 14.36 -11.36
C ALA A 72 5.48 14.40 -9.89
N THR A 73 4.55 14.68 -8.98
CA THR A 73 4.72 14.57 -7.51
C THR A 73 4.79 13.13 -7.01
N ALA A 74 5.15 12.18 -7.88
CA ALA A 74 5.23 10.77 -7.57
C ALA A 74 6.40 10.52 -6.61
N LYS A 75 6.12 9.80 -5.52
CA LYS A 75 7.10 9.39 -4.52
C LYS A 75 7.43 7.91 -4.72
N VAL A 76 8.71 7.57 -4.67
CA VAL A 76 9.13 6.18 -4.47
C VAL A 76 9.08 5.90 -2.97
N VAL A 77 8.48 4.76 -2.60
CA VAL A 77 8.39 4.33 -1.20
C VAL A 77 8.87 2.89 -1.16
N LEU A 78 9.91 2.63 -0.37
CA LEU A 78 10.38 1.29 -0.05
C LEU A 78 9.71 0.81 1.24
N LEU A 79 9.21 -0.42 1.21
CA LEU A 79 8.62 -1.10 2.36
C LEU A 79 9.39 -2.39 2.62
N PRO A 80 9.69 -2.72 3.89
CA PRO A 80 10.28 -4.01 4.22
C PRO A 80 9.24 -5.13 4.01
N SER A 81 9.70 -6.29 3.57
CA SER A 81 8.88 -7.48 3.33
C SER A 81 8.09 -7.93 4.57
N SER A 82 8.68 -7.82 5.75
CA SER A 82 8.07 -8.16 7.03
C SER A 82 6.83 -7.32 7.33
N TYR A 83 6.86 -6.05 6.92
CA TYR A 83 5.74 -5.13 7.06
C TYR A 83 4.63 -5.41 6.04
N ALA A 84 5.01 -5.66 4.78
CA ALA A 84 4.05 -5.95 3.72
C ALA A 84 3.51 -7.38 3.77
N HIS A 85 4.07 -8.25 4.61
CA HIS A 85 3.76 -9.67 4.67
C HIS A 85 3.94 -10.40 3.33
N VAL A 86 4.96 -10.03 2.56
CA VAL A 86 5.31 -10.66 1.27
C VAL A 86 6.77 -11.04 1.27
N ARG A 87 7.08 -12.32 1.11
CA ARG A 87 8.45 -12.81 0.90
C ARG A 87 8.79 -12.80 -0.59
N VAL A 88 9.59 -11.82 -1.01
CA VAL A 88 9.93 -11.56 -2.42
C VAL A 88 10.69 -12.75 -3.04
N SER A 89 11.60 -13.33 -2.25
CA SER A 89 12.46 -14.47 -2.61
C SER A 89 11.70 -15.79 -2.78
N SER A 90 10.52 -15.93 -2.15
CA SER A 90 9.73 -17.16 -2.16
C SER A 90 8.37 -17.00 -2.84
N VAL A 91 8.14 -15.93 -3.61
CA VAL A 91 6.88 -15.78 -4.35
C VAL A 91 6.80 -16.87 -5.42
N PRO A 92 5.78 -17.75 -5.38
CA PRO A 92 5.58 -18.75 -6.42
C PRO A 92 5.47 -18.13 -7.82
N ASN A 93 5.93 -18.86 -8.85
CA ASN A 93 5.92 -18.36 -10.24
C ASN A 93 4.50 -18.13 -10.78
N ASP A 94 3.49 -18.81 -10.25
CA ASP A 94 2.06 -18.63 -10.53
C ASP A 94 1.43 -17.48 -9.71
N ALA A 95 2.10 -17.07 -8.63
CA ALA A 95 1.66 -15.98 -7.76
C ALA A 95 2.19 -14.60 -8.19
N SER A 96 2.99 -14.52 -9.26
CA SER A 96 3.56 -13.26 -9.73
C SER A 96 3.91 -13.24 -11.21
N SER A 97 4.07 -12.04 -11.76
CA SER A 97 4.72 -11.82 -13.05
C SER A 97 6.00 -11.01 -12.86
N ARG A 98 6.99 -11.21 -13.73
CA ARG A 98 8.25 -10.48 -13.70
C ARG A 98 8.37 -9.57 -14.90
N HIS A 99 8.74 -8.31 -14.67
CA HIS A 99 9.15 -7.40 -15.75
C HIS A 99 10.49 -6.77 -15.38
N GLY A 100 11.55 -7.23 -16.05
CA GLY A 100 12.92 -6.93 -15.64
C GLY A 100 13.18 -7.43 -14.22
N ASN A 101 13.64 -6.54 -13.34
CA ASN A 101 13.96 -6.85 -11.94
C ASN A 101 12.78 -6.61 -10.98
N ILE A 102 11.59 -6.29 -11.49
CA ILE A 102 10.41 -6.02 -10.68
C ILE A 102 9.45 -7.21 -10.73
N ILE A 103 9.07 -7.68 -9.55
CA ILE A 103 8.07 -8.73 -9.34
C ILE A 103 6.73 -8.05 -9.06
N TYR A 104 5.72 -8.37 -9.86
CA TYR A 104 4.36 -7.91 -9.68
C TYR A 104 3.53 -9.03 -9.07
N PRO A 105 3.03 -8.89 -7.83
CA PRO A 105 2.19 -9.90 -7.22
C PRO A 105 0.88 -10.04 -8.00
N ASN A 106 0.35 -11.26 -8.07
CA ASN A 106 -1.01 -11.46 -8.55
C ASN A 106 -2.02 -10.84 -7.57
N ALA A 107 -3.28 -10.76 -8.00
CA ALA A 107 -4.32 -10.11 -7.23
C ALA A 107 -4.58 -10.78 -5.86
N ALA A 108 -4.46 -12.11 -5.78
CA ALA A 108 -4.61 -12.86 -4.53
C ALA A 108 -3.52 -12.50 -3.50
N LEU A 109 -2.25 -12.55 -3.91
CA LEU A 109 -1.12 -12.19 -3.06
C LEU A 109 -1.19 -10.73 -2.63
N LEU A 110 -1.61 -9.84 -3.54
CA LEU A 110 -1.80 -8.42 -3.21
C LEU A 110 -2.94 -8.20 -2.20
N ALA A 111 -4.06 -8.89 -2.35
CA ALA A 111 -5.17 -8.85 -1.39
C ALA A 111 -4.71 -9.32 -0.02
N GLN A 112 -4.01 -10.46 0.03
CA GLN A 112 -3.46 -11.02 1.26
C GLN A 112 -2.53 -10.02 1.95
N SER A 113 -1.55 -9.47 1.21
CA SER A 113 -0.60 -8.49 1.72
C SER A 113 -1.30 -7.28 2.35
N PHE A 114 -2.28 -6.68 1.65
CA PHE A 114 -3.01 -5.53 2.18
C PHE A 114 -3.80 -5.87 3.44
N VAL A 115 -4.47 -7.03 3.50
CA VAL A 115 -5.24 -7.43 4.68
C VAL A 115 -4.31 -7.72 5.86
N GLN A 116 -3.22 -8.46 5.64
CA GLN A 116 -2.27 -8.80 6.70
C GLN A 116 -1.59 -7.56 7.27
N THR A 117 -1.23 -6.60 6.42
CA THR A 117 -0.68 -5.31 6.83
C THR A 117 -1.74 -4.52 7.62
N LEU A 118 -2.97 -4.46 7.10
CA LEU A 118 -4.07 -3.69 7.70
C LEU A 118 -4.39 -4.12 9.13
N ILE A 119 -4.52 -5.42 9.39
CA ILE A 119 -4.92 -5.92 10.72
C ILE A 119 -3.80 -5.78 11.76
N ARG A 120 -2.55 -5.61 11.32
CA ARG A 120 -1.37 -5.44 12.17
C ARG A 120 -0.91 -4.00 12.32
N GLU A 121 -1.60 -3.05 11.67
CA GLU A 121 -1.33 -1.64 11.87
C GLU A 121 -1.62 -1.24 13.33
N PRO A 122 -0.70 -0.55 14.01
CA PRO A 122 -0.81 -0.27 15.44
C PRO A 122 -1.92 0.73 15.78
N ALA A 123 -2.41 1.47 14.80
CA ALA A 123 -3.47 2.45 14.98
C ALA A 123 -4.34 2.57 13.74
N ALA A 124 -5.64 2.71 13.95
CA ALA A 124 -6.57 3.08 12.90
C ALA A 124 -6.33 4.54 12.46
N GLY A 125 -6.32 4.77 11.15
CA GLY A 125 -6.12 6.09 10.55
C GLY A 125 -6.38 6.11 9.04
N MET A 126 -5.89 7.15 8.38
CA MET A 126 -6.02 7.26 6.92
C MET A 126 -5.30 6.10 6.22
N TRP A 127 -4.13 5.71 6.71
CA TRP A 127 -3.38 4.62 6.09
C TRP A 127 -4.13 3.27 6.12
N THR A 128 -4.66 2.86 7.27
CA THR A 128 -5.53 1.68 7.36
C THR A 128 -6.78 1.80 6.51
N SER A 129 -7.29 3.02 6.31
CA SER A 129 -8.44 3.26 5.42
C SER A 129 -8.06 3.06 3.95
N CYS A 130 -6.87 3.50 3.55
CA CYS A 130 -6.31 3.24 2.22
C CYS A 130 -6.11 1.74 1.98
N LEU A 131 -5.46 1.02 2.90
CA LEU A 131 -5.25 -0.43 2.81
C LEU A 131 -6.58 -1.19 2.67
N ARG A 132 -7.58 -0.84 3.49
CA ARG A 132 -8.93 -1.41 3.41
C ARG A 132 -9.58 -1.15 2.05
N MET A 133 -9.49 0.09 1.57
CA MET A 133 -10.09 0.48 0.29
C MET A 133 -9.40 -0.24 -0.87
N TRP A 134 -8.08 -0.33 -0.87
CA TRP A 134 -7.32 -1.07 -1.87
C TRP A 134 -7.66 -2.56 -1.84
N ALA A 135 -7.69 -3.21 -0.67
CA ALA A 135 -8.03 -4.63 -0.55
C ALA A 135 -9.45 -4.94 -1.04
N ILE A 136 -10.44 -4.18 -0.58
CA ILE A 136 -11.86 -4.51 -0.80
C ILE A 136 -12.40 -3.93 -2.11
N SER A 137 -12.12 -2.66 -2.40
CA SER A 137 -12.73 -1.97 -3.54
C SER A 137 -11.97 -2.23 -4.83
N TYR A 138 -10.64 -2.07 -4.84
CA TYR A 138 -9.85 -2.23 -6.06
C TYR A 138 -9.44 -3.68 -6.30
N VAL A 139 -8.82 -4.34 -5.32
CA VAL A 139 -8.29 -5.68 -5.55
C VAL A 139 -9.42 -6.70 -5.58
N TYR A 140 -10.22 -6.82 -4.52
CA TYR A 140 -11.35 -7.78 -4.51
C TYR A 140 -12.48 -7.36 -5.45
N GLY A 141 -12.97 -6.12 -5.32
CA GLY A 141 -14.16 -5.65 -6.02
C GLY A 141 -13.97 -5.41 -7.51
N GLU A 142 -12.97 -4.60 -7.89
CA GLU A 142 -12.77 -4.23 -9.30
C GLU A 142 -12.15 -5.37 -10.12
N LEU A 143 -11.25 -6.18 -9.55
CA LEU A 143 -10.72 -7.38 -10.23
C LEU A 143 -11.63 -8.60 -10.11
N MET A 144 -12.80 -8.48 -9.45
CA MET A 144 -13.81 -9.53 -9.32
C MET A 144 -13.24 -10.86 -8.81
N LEU A 145 -12.41 -10.81 -7.76
CA LEU A 145 -11.81 -12.01 -7.19
C LEU A 145 -12.86 -12.89 -6.52
N GLY A 146 -12.62 -14.21 -6.51
CA GLY A 146 -13.46 -15.17 -5.80
C GLY A 146 -13.54 -14.87 -4.30
N ASP A 147 -14.65 -15.24 -3.68
CA ASP A 147 -14.85 -15.05 -2.23
C ASP A 147 -13.91 -15.93 -1.40
N ASP A 148 -13.35 -16.96 -2.04
CA ASP A 148 -12.35 -17.91 -1.56
C ASP A 148 -10.90 -17.45 -1.79
N VAL A 149 -10.67 -16.24 -2.29
CA VAL A 149 -9.33 -15.76 -2.68
C VAL A 149 -8.28 -15.84 -1.57
N LEU A 150 -8.69 -15.80 -0.30
CA LEU A 150 -7.80 -15.94 0.85
C LEU A 150 -7.88 -17.32 1.54
N ASP A 151 -8.59 -18.32 1.00
CA ASP A 151 -8.77 -19.61 1.69
C ASP A 151 -7.46 -20.38 1.88
N ALA A 152 -6.54 -20.24 0.91
CA ALA A 152 -5.19 -20.80 0.97
C ALA A 152 -4.22 -20.00 1.86
N CYS A 153 -4.65 -18.87 2.43
CA CYS A 153 -3.82 -18.08 3.34
C CYS A 153 -3.72 -18.78 4.70
N ASP A 154 -2.51 -18.96 5.22
CA ASP A 154 -2.27 -19.56 6.54
C ASP A 154 -2.66 -18.64 7.71
N ASP A 155 -2.93 -17.37 7.43
CA ASP A 155 -3.28 -16.36 8.42
C ASP A 155 -4.80 -16.33 8.69
N GLU A 156 -5.21 -17.06 9.72
CA GLU A 156 -6.62 -17.16 10.16
C GLU A 156 -7.24 -15.82 10.54
N GLU A 157 -6.46 -14.88 11.06
CA GLU A 157 -6.98 -13.56 11.42
C GLU A 157 -7.29 -12.73 10.17
N ALA A 158 -6.40 -12.76 9.18
CA ALA A 158 -6.61 -12.13 7.89
C ALA A 158 -7.82 -12.73 7.15
N LYS A 159 -7.95 -14.07 7.13
CA LYS A 159 -9.09 -14.76 6.53
C LYS A 159 -10.41 -14.35 7.18
N ARG A 160 -10.46 -14.35 8.51
CA ARG A 160 -11.65 -13.97 9.27
C ARG A 160 -12.05 -12.53 8.98
N TRP A 161 -11.09 -11.61 9.06
CA TRP A 161 -11.32 -10.19 8.77
C TRP A 161 -11.88 -10.00 7.36
N PHE A 162 -11.30 -10.68 6.37
CA PHE A 162 -11.74 -10.56 4.98
C PHE A 162 -13.15 -11.12 4.79
N ASN A 163 -13.43 -12.33 5.28
CA ASN A 163 -14.74 -12.98 5.19
C ASN A 163 -15.85 -12.16 5.84
N GLU A 164 -15.59 -11.60 7.03
CA GLU A 164 -16.50 -10.66 7.70
C GLU A 164 -16.73 -9.41 6.84
N ARG A 165 -15.64 -8.87 6.27
CA ARG A 165 -15.71 -7.62 5.51
C ARG A 165 -16.49 -7.75 4.23
N ILE A 166 -16.38 -8.88 3.53
CA ILE A 166 -17.13 -9.17 2.30
C ILE A 166 -18.51 -9.79 2.56
N ARG A 167 -18.86 -10.01 3.83
CA ARG A 167 -20.10 -10.67 4.26
C ARG A 167 -20.29 -12.04 3.59
N ARG A 168 -19.21 -12.82 3.48
CA ARG A 168 -19.18 -14.08 2.70
C ARG A 168 -20.29 -15.06 3.06
N PHE A 169 -20.60 -15.18 4.35
CA PHE A 169 -21.62 -16.09 4.88
C PHE A 169 -22.98 -15.40 5.14
N GLY A 170 -23.15 -14.17 4.66
CA GLY A 170 -24.40 -13.40 4.73
C GLY A 170 -24.91 -13.07 3.33
N GLU A 171 -25.45 -11.86 3.14
CA GLU A 171 -25.96 -11.39 1.83
C GLU A 171 -24.85 -11.08 0.80
N GLY A 172 -23.57 -11.19 1.18
CA GLY A 172 -22.44 -10.75 0.36
C GLY A 172 -22.38 -9.23 0.15
N ILE A 173 -21.44 -8.79 -0.68
CA ILE A 173 -21.38 -7.41 -1.20
C ILE A 173 -21.83 -7.42 -2.66
N ASP A 174 -22.76 -6.54 -3.03
CA ASP A 174 -23.06 -6.26 -4.43
C ASP A 174 -21.86 -5.57 -5.11
N ARG A 175 -21.12 -6.36 -5.90
CA ARG A 175 -19.93 -5.90 -6.63
C ARG A 175 -20.24 -5.25 -7.98
N VAL A 176 -21.46 -5.44 -8.51
CA VAL A 176 -21.87 -4.98 -9.85
C VAL A 176 -22.34 -3.52 -9.82
N THR A 177 -23.05 -3.12 -8.77
CA THR A 177 -23.54 -1.73 -8.64
C THR A 177 -22.48 -0.78 -8.10
N CYS A 178 -21.56 -1.27 -7.24
CA CYS A 178 -20.47 -0.48 -6.68
C CYS A 178 -19.41 -0.07 -7.72
N THR A 179 -19.02 -0.96 -8.63
CA THR A 179 -18.02 -0.68 -9.68
C THR A 179 -18.52 0.33 -10.72
N LYS A 180 -19.83 0.34 -11.03
CA LYS A 180 -20.45 1.37 -11.91
C LYS A 180 -20.37 2.79 -11.34
N ARG A 181 -20.38 2.96 -10.01
CA ARG A 181 -20.23 4.28 -9.38
C ARG A 181 -18.78 4.74 -9.31
N ALA A 182 -17.83 3.82 -9.15
CA ALA A 182 -16.40 4.14 -9.11
C ALA A 182 -15.82 4.55 -10.48
N ARG A 183 -16.32 3.97 -11.58
CA ARG A 183 -15.93 4.36 -12.95
C ARG A 183 -16.52 5.69 -13.44
N ASN A 184 -17.46 6.27 -12.69
CA ASN A 184 -18.18 7.50 -13.06
C ASN A 184 -17.78 8.71 -12.20
N ILE A 185 -16.63 8.67 -11.53
CA ILE A 185 -16.03 9.86 -10.91
C ILE A 185 -15.20 10.56 -12.01
N PRO A 186 -15.56 11.78 -12.43
CA PRO A 186 -14.87 12.51 -13.50
C PRO A 186 -13.43 12.90 -13.13
#